data_AF-A0A957KP57-F1
#
_entry.id   AF-A0A957KP57-F1
#
_cell.length_a   1.000
_cell.length_b   1.000
_cell.length_c   1.000
_cell.angle_alpha   90.00
_cell.angle_beta   90.00
_cell.angle_gamma   90.00
#
_symmetry.space_group_name_H-M   'P 1'
#
loop_
_entity.id
_entity.type
_entity.pdbx_description
1 polymer ?
#
loop_
_entity_poly.entity_id
_entity_poly.type
_entity_poly.pdbx_seq_one_letter_code
_entity_poly.pdbx_strand_id
1 'polypeptide(L)'
;MALLYGALAYMVGIILGRILFDAAGLECPLPGWLWLAPLAFLPLTTLLKRKPPPVPPSLRWPVSAGFNAPAAGINPALLAAVVLCAAAGALRYAGQPFTPCWSPADLAYYNLPSSQAFERSAPKVTVTGFIDSYPLVADVKQEFVVSAGTIEVDGASQPVAGKVRLTTGIRERYLYGQPVHVTGRLVTPPEFEDFSYREYLARKG
;
A
#
# COMPACT_ATOMS: atom_id res chain seq x y z
N MET A 1 8.64 18.69 -21.03
CA MET A 1 7.32 18.07 -21.31
C MET A 1 7.34 16.54 -21.24
N ALA A 2 8.26 15.82 -21.90
CA ALA A 2 8.27 14.33 -21.86
C ALA A 2 8.32 13.73 -20.43
N LEU A 3 9.12 14.32 -19.53
CA LEU A 3 9.20 13.91 -18.12
C LEU A 3 7.86 14.10 -17.39
N LEU A 4 7.11 15.16 -17.69
CA LEU A 4 5.79 15.40 -17.10
C LEU A 4 4.80 14.30 -17.51
N TYR A 5 4.76 13.95 -18.80
CA TYR A 5 3.90 12.86 -19.28
C TYR A 5 4.29 11.50 -18.68
N GLY A 6 5.58 11.22 -18.52
CA GLY A 6 6.05 10.02 -17.84
C GLY A 6 5.64 9.96 -16.38
N ALA A 7 5.77 11.07 -15.64
CA ALA A 7 5.34 11.17 -14.25
C ALA A 7 3.82 11.01 -14.09
N LEU A 8 3.03 11.66 -14.96
CA LEU A 8 1.57 11.50 -14.98
C LEU A 8 1.16 10.07 -15.33
N ALA A 9 1.79 9.45 -16.32
CA ALA A 9 1.54 8.07 -16.69
C ALA A 9 1.85 7.10 -15.55
N TYR A 10 2.94 7.34 -14.81
CA TYR A 10 3.29 6.57 -13.63
C TYR A 10 2.26 6.72 -12.50
N MET A 11 1.81 7.94 -12.21
CA MET A 11 0.76 8.21 -11.21
C MET A 11 -0.56 7.54 -11.59
N VAL A 12 -0.97 7.65 -12.85
CA VAL A 12 -2.15 6.93 -13.39
C VAL A 12 -1.95 5.42 -13.28
N GLY A 13 -0.73 4.93 -13.54
CA GLY A 13 -0.34 3.54 -13.37
C GLY A 13 -0.53 3.03 -11.94
N ILE A 14 -0.18 3.82 -10.92
CA ILE A 14 -0.42 3.46 -9.51
C ILE A 14 -1.92 3.31 -9.23
N ILE A 15 -2.75 4.25 -9.71
CA ILE A 15 -4.20 4.23 -9.51
C ILE A 15 -4.83 3.01 -10.22
N LEU A 16 -4.45 2.78 -11.48
CA LEU A 16 -4.89 1.60 -12.24
C LEU A 16 -4.40 0.30 -11.58
N GLY A 17 -3.18 0.29 -11.06
CA GLY A 17 -2.61 -0.80 -10.30
C GLY A 17 -3.47 -1.16 -9.10
N ARG A 18 -3.91 -0.16 -8.33
CA ARG A 18 -4.86 -0.35 -7.23
C ARG A 18 -6.15 -1.02 -7.70
N ILE A 19 -6.81 -0.43 -8.69
CA ILE A 19 -8.09 -0.93 -9.20
C ILE A 19 -7.96 -2.39 -9.70
N LEU A 20 -6.89 -2.68 -10.45
CA LEU A 20 -6.65 -4.02 -10.99
C LEU A 20 -6.29 -5.04 -9.89
N PHE A 21 -5.51 -4.63 -8.90
CA PHE A 21 -5.13 -5.49 -7.77
C PHE A 21 -6.34 -5.85 -6.91
N ASP A 22 -7.18 -4.86 -6.60
CA ASP A 22 -8.43 -5.04 -5.87
C ASP A 22 -9.43 -5.89 -6.68
N ALA A 23 -9.57 -5.64 -7.99
CA ALA A 23 -10.44 -6.43 -8.88
C ALA A 23 -9.97 -7.88 -9.09
N ALA A 24 -8.66 -8.12 -9.00
CA ALA A 24 -8.08 -9.46 -9.05
C ALA A 24 -8.22 -10.23 -7.73
N GLY A 25 -8.70 -9.58 -6.65
CA GLY A 25 -8.83 -10.20 -5.33
C GLY A 25 -7.47 -10.56 -4.71
N LEU A 26 -6.40 -9.85 -5.09
CA LEU A 26 -5.09 -10.07 -4.50
C LEU A 26 -5.04 -9.39 -3.14
N GLU A 27 -4.72 -10.15 -2.09
CA GLU A 27 -4.58 -9.61 -0.74
C GLU A 27 -3.11 -9.35 -0.38
N CYS A 28 -2.18 -10.05 -1.03
CA CYS A 28 -0.76 -10.02 -0.71
C CYS A 28 0.10 -9.46 -1.84
N PRO A 29 1.19 -8.73 -1.50
CA PRO A 29 2.04 -8.09 -2.48
C PRO A 29 2.71 -9.11 -3.39
N LEU A 30 2.84 -8.73 -4.66
CA LEU A 30 3.72 -9.42 -5.60
C LEU A 30 5.20 -9.17 -5.25
N PRO A 31 6.13 -9.98 -5.76
CA PRO A 31 7.56 -9.75 -5.55
C PRO A 31 7.99 -8.32 -5.90
N GLY A 32 8.54 -7.61 -4.91
CA GLY A 32 8.86 -6.19 -5.00
C GLY A 32 9.95 -5.81 -6.02
N TRP A 33 10.51 -6.75 -6.77
CA TRP A 33 11.42 -6.47 -7.89
C TRP A 33 10.67 -6.34 -9.23
N LEU A 34 9.42 -6.79 -9.33
CA LEU A 34 8.66 -6.80 -10.59
C LEU A 34 8.43 -5.41 -11.17
N TRP A 35 8.37 -4.36 -10.35
CA TRP A 35 8.23 -2.98 -10.85
C TRP A 35 9.43 -2.49 -11.66
N LEU A 36 10.58 -3.20 -11.59
CA LEU A 36 11.74 -2.94 -12.44
C LEU A 36 11.63 -3.59 -13.82
N ALA A 37 10.72 -4.56 -14.02
CA ALA A 37 10.57 -5.28 -15.28
C ALA A 37 10.36 -4.35 -16.50
N PRO A 38 9.58 -3.25 -16.42
CA PRO A 38 9.45 -2.30 -17.51
C PRO A 38 10.78 -1.64 -17.96
N LEU A 39 11.79 -1.56 -17.08
CA LEU A 39 13.10 -0.99 -17.43
C LEU A 39 13.83 -1.86 -18.46
N ALA A 40 13.64 -3.18 -18.43
CA ALA A 40 14.22 -4.09 -19.42
C ALA A 40 13.70 -3.83 -20.84
N PHE A 41 12.54 -3.18 -20.97
CA PHE A 41 11.91 -2.84 -22.25
C PHE A 41 12.21 -1.42 -22.73
N LEU A 42 13.02 -0.62 -22.01
CA LEU A 42 13.45 0.70 -22.49
C LEU A 42 14.12 0.68 -23.88
N PRO A 43 14.95 -0.33 -24.25
CA PRO A 43 15.52 -0.41 -25.59
C PRO A 43 14.46 -0.44 -26.70
N LEU A 44 13.27 -0.99 -26.43
CA LEU A 44 12.17 -1.06 -27.40
C LEU A 44 11.72 0.34 -27.86
N THR A 45 11.72 1.33 -26.96
CA THR A 45 11.38 2.72 -27.30
C THR A 45 12.36 3.30 -28.33
N THR A 46 13.65 2.97 -28.20
CA THR A 46 14.69 3.41 -29.14
C THR A 46 14.55 2.72 -30.50
N LEU A 47 14.17 1.44 -30.52
CA LEU A 47 13.91 0.68 -31.74
C LEU A 47 12.67 1.20 -32.48
N LEU A 48 11.61 1.55 -31.76
CA LEU A 48 10.39 2.12 -32.34
C LEU A 48 10.60 3.52 -32.90
N LYS A 49 11.50 4.32 -32.30
CA LYS A 49 11.88 5.65 -32.83
C LYS A 49 12.65 5.55 -34.16
N ARG A 50 13.33 4.44 -34.41
CA ARG A 50 14.08 4.21 -35.66
C ARG A 50 13.17 3.87 -36.85
N LYS A 51 11.91 3.49 -36.63
CA LYS A 51 10.98 3.22 -37.74
C LYS A 51 10.54 4.56 -38.35
N PRO A 52 10.75 4.79 -39.66
CA PRO A 52 10.26 5.99 -40.32
C PRO A 52 8.72 6.04 -40.22
N PRO A 53 8.13 7.22 -39.96
CA PRO A 53 6.68 7.35 -39.97
C PRO A 53 6.13 6.99 -41.35
N PRO A 54 4.89 6.48 -41.45
CA PRO A 54 4.25 6.22 -42.73
C PRO A 54 4.25 7.51 -43.56
N VAL A 55 4.65 7.40 -44.83
CA VAL A 55 4.77 8.53 -45.76
C VAL A 55 3.39 9.20 -45.88
N PRO A 56 3.22 10.47 -45.48
CA PRO A 56 1.94 11.15 -45.64
C PRO A 56 1.63 11.36 -47.14
N PRO A 57 0.35 11.33 -47.55
CA PRO A 57 -0.03 11.54 -48.95
C PRO A 57 0.38 12.94 -49.44
N SER A 58 0.59 13.01 -50.74
CA SER A 58 1.26 14.07 -51.49
C SER A 58 0.59 15.45 -51.41
N LEU A 59 0.98 16.25 -50.41
CA LEU A 59 1.01 17.71 -50.50
C LEU A 59 2.47 18.14 -50.34
N ARG A 60 3.12 18.45 -51.47
CA ARG A 60 4.54 18.85 -51.52
C ARG A 60 4.65 20.32 -51.13
N TRP A 61 5.01 20.59 -49.89
CA TRP A 61 5.41 21.91 -49.45
C TRP A 61 6.86 22.20 -49.87
N PRO A 62 7.20 23.43 -50.30
CA PRO A 62 8.55 23.77 -50.71
C PRO A 62 9.49 23.76 -49.48
N VAL A 63 10.47 22.85 -49.51
CA VAL A 63 11.52 22.68 -48.47
C VAL A 63 12.35 23.95 -48.27
N SER A 64 12.38 24.84 -49.27
CA SER A 64 13.07 26.14 -49.22
C SER A 64 12.49 27.11 -48.19
N ALA A 65 11.28 26.87 -47.70
CA ALA A 65 10.64 27.72 -46.70
C ALA A 65 11.00 27.35 -45.24
N GLY A 66 11.86 26.34 -45.02
CA GLY A 66 12.29 25.94 -43.67
C GLY A 66 11.20 25.25 -42.83
N PHE A 67 10.05 24.91 -43.43
CA PHE A 67 8.95 24.26 -42.74
C PHE A 67 9.15 22.75 -42.69
N ASN A 68 9.20 22.22 -41.46
CA ASN A 68 9.04 20.80 -41.21
C ASN A 68 7.54 20.48 -41.17
N ALA A 69 7.10 19.49 -41.95
CA ALA A 69 5.72 19.03 -41.88
C ALA A 69 5.39 18.59 -40.43
N PRO A 70 4.24 18.97 -39.87
CA PRO A 70 3.82 18.47 -38.57
C PRO A 70 3.76 16.95 -38.63
N ALA A 71 4.30 16.29 -37.61
CA ALA A 71 4.27 14.83 -37.54
C ALA A 71 2.81 14.35 -37.59
N ALA A 72 2.46 13.62 -38.64
CA ALA A 72 1.14 13.03 -38.77
C ALA A 72 1.09 11.74 -37.94
N GLY A 73 0.37 11.78 -36.82
CA GLY A 73 0.02 10.59 -36.02
C GLY A 73 0.75 10.44 -34.69
N ILE A 74 0.39 9.38 -33.97
CA ILE A 74 0.91 9.06 -32.64
C ILE A 74 2.33 8.50 -32.78
N ASN A 75 3.30 9.09 -32.08
CA ASN A 75 4.66 8.57 -32.05
C ASN A 75 4.69 7.24 -31.26
N PRO A 76 4.99 6.10 -31.90
CA PRO A 76 4.95 4.79 -31.23
C PRO A 76 5.98 4.67 -30.11
N ALA A 77 7.12 5.37 -30.21
CA ALA A 77 8.12 5.38 -29.14
C ALA A 77 7.62 6.13 -27.89
N LEU A 78 6.86 7.22 -28.09
CA LEU A 78 6.25 7.97 -27.00
C LEU A 78 5.14 7.14 -26.34
N LEU A 79 4.29 6.47 -27.14
CA LEU A 79 3.25 5.58 -26.63
C LEU A 79 3.86 4.42 -25.82
N ALA A 80 4.91 3.78 -26.34
CA ALA A 80 5.62 2.73 -25.62
C ALA A 80 6.22 3.24 -24.30
N ALA A 81 6.84 4.43 -24.29
CA ALA A 81 7.37 5.03 -23.07
C ALA A 81 6.27 5.30 -22.03
N VAL A 82 5.12 5.83 -22.45
CA VAL A 82 3.95 6.06 -21.58
C VAL A 82 3.42 4.75 -21.00
N VAL A 83 3.29 3.71 -21.82
CA VAL A 83 2.85 2.38 -21.36
C VAL A 83 3.83 1.78 -20.36
N LEU A 84 5.14 1.88 -20.59
CA LEU A 84 6.15 1.40 -19.66
C LEU A 84 6.12 2.15 -18.32
N CYS A 85 5.93 3.48 -18.33
CA CYS A 85 5.77 4.27 -17.11
C CYS A 85 4.50 3.86 -16.35
N ALA A 86 3.37 3.67 -17.03
CA ALA A 86 2.12 3.21 -16.41
C ALA A 86 2.25 1.79 -15.83
N ALA A 87 2.88 0.87 -16.57
CA ALA A 87 3.14 -0.49 -16.10
C ALA A 87 4.07 -0.51 -14.88
N ALA A 88 5.10 0.35 -14.86
CA ALA A 88 5.98 0.49 -13.69
C ALA A 88 5.22 1.01 -12.47
N GLY A 89 4.30 1.97 -12.64
CA GLY A 89 3.41 2.44 -11.59
C GLY A 89 2.49 1.34 -11.05
N ALA A 90 1.87 0.58 -11.94
CA ALA A 90 0.97 -0.52 -11.56
C ALA A 90 1.70 -1.64 -10.80
N LEU A 91 2.86 -2.06 -11.31
CA LEU A 91 3.68 -3.09 -10.65
C LEU A 91 4.31 -2.58 -9.35
N ARG A 92 4.59 -1.27 -9.25
CA ARG A 92 5.05 -0.66 -8.00
C ARG A 92 3.99 -0.73 -6.91
N TYR A 93 2.74 -0.48 -7.27
CA TYR A 93 1.61 -0.67 -6.35
C TYR A 93 1.47 -2.14 -5.98
N ALA A 94 1.44 -3.04 -6.96
CA ALA A 94 1.25 -4.48 -6.70
C ALA A 94 2.34 -5.09 -5.82
N GLY A 95 3.58 -4.59 -5.90
CA GLY A 95 4.68 -5.07 -5.05
C GLY A 95 4.74 -4.42 -3.66
N GLN A 96 4.09 -3.28 -3.47
CA GLN A 96 4.03 -2.56 -2.20
C GLN A 96 2.68 -1.82 -2.09
N PRO A 97 1.59 -2.56 -1.87
CA PRO A 97 0.26 -1.99 -1.71
C PRO A 97 0.22 -1.12 -0.44
N PHE A 98 -0.75 -0.22 -0.36
CA PHE A 98 -0.89 0.67 0.80
C PHE A 98 -1.29 -0.08 2.08
N THR A 99 -1.91 -1.25 1.93
CA THR A 99 -2.23 -2.16 3.02
C THR A 99 -1.24 -3.33 3.01
N PRO A 100 -0.44 -3.52 4.06
CA PRO A 100 0.41 -4.71 4.17
C PRO A 100 -0.47 -5.96 4.26
N CYS A 101 0.04 -7.06 3.71
CA CYS A 101 -0.53 -8.38 3.94
C CYS A 101 0.04 -8.91 5.25
N TRP A 102 -0.88 -9.15 6.19
CA TRP A 102 -0.54 -9.66 7.51
C TRP A 102 -0.31 -11.16 7.44
N SER A 103 0.76 -11.62 8.07
CA SER A 103 1.08 -13.02 8.25
C SER A 103 0.74 -13.47 9.68
N PRO A 104 0.70 -14.77 9.98
CA PRO A 104 0.54 -15.25 11.36
C PRO A 104 1.60 -14.75 12.34
N ALA A 105 2.73 -14.21 11.86
CA ALA A 105 3.75 -13.57 12.68
C ALA A 105 3.42 -12.10 13.03
N ASP A 106 2.38 -11.53 12.44
CA ASP A 106 1.94 -10.16 12.68
C ASP A 106 0.70 -10.15 13.58
N LEU A 107 0.70 -9.30 14.62
CA LEU A 107 -0.41 -9.20 15.56
C LEU A 107 -1.73 -8.85 14.86
N ALA A 108 -1.67 -8.02 13.82
CA ALA A 108 -2.83 -7.55 13.09
C ALA A 108 -3.55 -8.65 12.28
N TYR A 109 -2.90 -9.79 12.01
CA TYR A 109 -3.53 -10.96 11.40
C TYR A 109 -4.69 -11.50 12.23
N TYR A 110 -4.63 -11.35 13.56
CA TYR A 110 -5.62 -11.83 14.51
C TYR A 110 -6.77 -10.84 14.76
N ASN A 111 -6.81 -9.72 14.03
CA ASN A 111 -7.87 -8.73 14.19
C ASN A 111 -9.20 -9.25 13.62
N LEU A 112 -10.24 -9.19 14.45
CA LEU A 112 -11.60 -9.38 14.01
C LEU A 112 -12.12 -8.16 13.24
N PRO A 113 -13.13 -8.33 12.37
CA PRO A 113 -13.85 -7.21 11.76
C PRO A 113 -14.44 -6.29 12.83
N SER A 114 -14.51 -4.98 12.52
CA SER A 114 -15.05 -3.96 13.43
C SER A 114 -16.50 -4.24 13.85
N SER A 115 -17.30 -4.88 12.98
CA SER A 115 -18.68 -5.29 13.28
C SER A 115 -18.77 -6.32 14.42
N GLN A 116 -17.76 -7.15 14.61
CA GLN A 116 -17.72 -8.21 15.62
C GLN A 116 -17.10 -7.75 16.94
N ALA A 117 -16.64 -6.50 17.05
CA ALA A 117 -15.92 -6.00 18.20
C ALA A 117 -16.69 -6.15 19.53
N PHE A 118 -18.02 -6.02 19.47
CA PHE A 118 -18.91 -6.07 20.63
C PHE A 118 -19.66 -7.40 20.77
N GLU A 119 -19.42 -8.37 19.89
CA GLU A 119 -20.05 -9.68 19.99
C GLU A 119 -19.51 -10.45 21.20
N ARG A 120 -20.42 -11.03 21.99
CA ARG A 120 -20.02 -11.77 23.20
C ARG A 120 -19.31 -13.08 22.86
N SER A 121 -19.75 -13.74 21.78
CA SER A 121 -19.21 -15.01 21.27
C SER A 121 -17.89 -14.87 20.52
N ALA A 122 -17.47 -13.65 20.16
CA ALA A 122 -16.24 -13.43 19.43
C ALA A 122 -15.01 -13.90 20.25
N PRO A 123 -14.04 -14.57 19.60
CA PRO A 123 -12.89 -15.18 20.26
C PRO A 123 -12.03 -14.13 20.97
N LYS A 124 -11.44 -14.54 22.08
CA LYS A 124 -10.48 -13.73 22.84
C LYS A 124 -9.10 -14.35 22.72
N VAL A 125 -8.09 -13.49 22.71
CA VAL A 125 -6.68 -13.86 22.65
C VAL A 125 -5.95 -13.20 23.82
N THR A 126 -4.82 -13.77 24.23
CA THR A 126 -3.94 -13.17 25.24
C THR A 126 -2.66 -12.71 24.57
N VAL A 127 -2.36 -11.43 24.66
CA VAL A 127 -1.12 -10.84 24.14
C VAL A 127 -0.16 -10.63 25.29
N THR A 128 1.07 -11.12 25.16
CA THR A 128 2.15 -10.88 26.11
C THR A 128 3.17 -9.95 25.48
N GLY A 129 3.59 -8.93 26.23
CA GLY A 129 4.48 -7.91 25.73
C GLY A 129 4.86 -6.89 26.80
N PHE A 130 5.22 -5.69 26.36
CA PHE A 130 5.60 -4.59 27.23
C PHE A 130 4.91 -3.29 26.81
N ILE A 131 4.68 -2.41 27.76
CA ILE A 131 4.11 -1.09 27.51
C ILE A 131 5.15 -0.23 26.76
N ASP A 132 4.79 0.19 25.55
CA ASP A 132 5.65 0.89 24.57
C ASP A 132 5.29 2.39 24.46
N SER A 133 4.45 2.90 25.36
CA SER A 133 4.16 4.33 25.44
C SER A 133 4.03 4.79 26.88
N TYR A 134 4.23 6.09 27.12
CA TYR A 134 3.79 6.70 28.36
C TYR A 134 2.25 6.69 28.40
N PRO A 135 1.61 6.19 29.46
CA PRO A 135 0.15 6.21 29.55
C PRO A 135 -0.38 7.64 29.55
N LEU A 136 -1.25 7.93 28.59
CA LEU A 136 -1.96 9.19 28.51
C LEU A 136 -3.22 9.07 29.37
N VAL A 137 -3.29 9.83 30.47
CA VAL A 137 -4.44 9.84 31.37
C VAL A 137 -5.32 11.04 31.04
N ALA A 138 -6.60 10.77 30.78
CA ALA A 138 -7.63 11.79 30.54
C ALA A 138 -8.92 11.39 31.27
N ASP A 139 -9.41 12.27 32.14
CA ASP A 139 -10.56 12.04 33.02
C ASP A 139 -10.44 10.74 33.85
N VAL A 140 -11.26 9.74 33.53
CA VAL A 140 -11.33 8.43 34.19
C VAL A 140 -10.74 7.29 33.36
N LYS A 141 -10.10 7.64 32.24
CA LYS A 141 -9.49 6.69 31.30
C LYS A 141 -8.00 6.93 31.19
N GLN A 142 -7.28 5.85 30.91
CA GLN A 142 -5.90 5.94 30.47
C GLN A 142 -5.72 5.13 29.20
N GLU A 143 -4.88 5.64 28.32
CA GLU A 143 -4.56 5.05 27.03
C GLU A 143 -3.07 4.80 26.91
N PHE A 144 -2.72 3.63 26.39
CA PHE A 144 -1.32 3.27 26.17
C PHE A 144 -1.21 2.24 25.05
N VAL A 145 0.02 2.06 24.57
CA VAL A 145 0.36 1.09 23.55
C VAL A 145 1.18 -0.02 24.17
N VAL A 146 0.90 -1.26 23.79
CA VAL A 146 1.68 -2.43 24.14
C VAL A 146 2.36 -2.94 22.88
N SER A 147 3.68 -3.13 22.93
CA SER A 147 4.40 -3.87 21.90
C SER A 147 4.29 -5.35 22.20
N ALA A 148 3.75 -6.11 21.25
CA ALA A 148 3.54 -7.54 21.39
C ALA A 148 4.84 -8.31 21.11
N GLY A 149 5.08 -9.35 21.91
CA GLY A 149 6.13 -10.33 21.64
C GLY A 149 5.57 -11.72 21.38
N THR A 150 4.50 -12.11 22.07
CA THR A 150 3.78 -13.36 21.83
C THR A 150 2.27 -13.17 21.92
N ILE A 151 1.55 -14.05 21.24
CA ILE A 151 0.10 -14.18 21.34
C ILE A 151 -0.25 -15.63 21.67
N GLU A 152 -1.24 -15.80 22.53
CA GLU A 152 -1.86 -17.07 22.84
C GLU A 152 -3.24 -17.13 22.17
N VAL A 153 -3.41 -18.10 21.29
CA VAL A 153 -4.62 -18.37 20.52
C VAL A 153 -4.97 -19.83 20.73
N ASP A 154 -6.19 -20.12 21.21
CA ASP A 154 -6.67 -21.48 21.50
C ASP A 154 -5.71 -22.33 22.36
N GLY A 155 -5.01 -21.67 23.30
CA GLY A 155 -4.04 -22.32 24.20
C GLY A 155 -2.66 -22.57 23.61
N ALA A 156 -2.43 -22.19 22.35
CA ALA A 156 -1.13 -22.24 21.70
C ALA A 156 -0.47 -20.86 21.70
N SER A 157 0.77 -20.78 22.20
CA SER A 157 1.57 -19.55 22.21
C SER A 157 2.50 -19.51 21.00
N GLN A 158 2.55 -18.36 20.34
CA GLN A 158 3.38 -18.13 19.17
C GLN A 158 3.98 -16.73 19.15
N PRO A 159 5.20 -16.55 18.60
CA PRO A 159 5.82 -15.24 18.49
C PRO A 159 5.07 -14.37 17.47
N VAL A 160 4.85 -13.11 17.84
CA VAL A 160 4.26 -12.11 16.95
C VAL A 160 4.95 -10.77 17.11
N ALA A 161 4.91 -9.96 16.04
CA ALA A 161 5.33 -8.58 16.03
C ALA A 161 4.13 -7.64 15.82
N GLY A 162 4.19 -6.46 16.41
CA GLY A 162 3.17 -5.44 16.24
C GLY A 162 2.86 -4.69 17.53
N LYS A 163 1.89 -3.79 17.45
CA LYS A 163 1.46 -2.95 18.55
C LYS A 163 -0.05 -3.01 18.73
N VAL A 164 -0.50 -2.92 19.97
CA VAL A 164 -1.92 -2.82 20.30
C VAL A 164 -2.15 -1.59 21.17
N ARG A 165 -3.14 -0.77 20.80
CA ARG A 165 -3.60 0.34 21.62
C ARG A 165 -4.67 -0.15 22.59
N LEU A 166 -4.54 0.23 23.84
CA LEU A 166 -5.43 -0.16 24.93
C LEU A 166 -5.98 1.08 25.61
N THR A 167 -7.21 0.95 26.11
CA THR A 167 -7.86 1.93 26.97
C THR A 167 -8.35 1.22 28.22
N THR A 168 -7.93 1.68 29.39
CA THR A 168 -8.33 1.11 30.68
C THR A 168 -8.85 2.21 31.62
N GLY A 169 -9.42 1.83 32.76
CA GLY A 169 -9.68 2.78 33.85
C GLY A 169 -8.39 3.20 34.57
N ILE A 170 -8.46 4.25 35.38
CA ILE A 170 -7.33 4.85 36.10
C ILE A 170 -6.98 4.20 37.46
N ARG A 171 -7.58 3.05 37.79
CA ARG A 171 -7.37 2.39 39.10
C ARG A 171 -5.93 1.91 39.27
N GLU A 172 -5.39 1.29 38.22
CA GLU A 172 -4.01 0.82 38.18
C GLU A 172 -3.11 1.84 37.50
N ARG A 173 -1.87 1.95 37.94
CA ARG A 173 -0.86 2.80 37.29
C ARG A 173 0.10 1.93 36.50
N TYR A 174 0.13 2.15 35.19
CA TYR A 174 1.02 1.47 34.28
C TYR A 174 2.28 2.31 34.01
N LEU A 175 3.41 1.64 33.76
CA LEU A 175 4.68 2.29 33.48
C LEU A 175 5.24 1.85 32.12
N TYR A 176 5.94 2.74 31.45
CA TYR A 176 6.69 2.40 30.25
C TYR A 176 7.69 1.26 30.52
N GLY A 177 7.78 0.30 29.61
CA GLY A 177 8.62 -0.88 29.72
C GLY A 177 8.09 -1.98 30.64
N GLN A 178 6.97 -1.76 31.34
CA GLN A 178 6.38 -2.76 32.21
C GLN A 178 5.86 -3.96 31.39
N PRO A 179 6.20 -5.21 31.77
CA PRO A 179 5.66 -6.40 31.14
C PRO A 179 4.18 -6.57 31.48
N VAL A 180 3.39 -6.95 30.48
CA VAL A 180 1.93 -7.10 30.62
C VAL A 180 1.43 -8.32 29.87
N HIS A 181 0.36 -8.91 30.41
CA HIS A 181 -0.46 -9.92 29.75
C HIS A 181 -1.85 -9.33 29.58
N VAL A 182 -2.30 -9.21 28.33
CA VAL A 182 -3.54 -8.51 28.00
C VAL A 182 -4.45 -9.49 27.28
N THR A 183 -5.56 -9.85 27.93
CA THR A 183 -6.58 -10.71 27.34
C THR A 183 -7.73 -9.87 26.82
N GLY A 184 -8.08 -10.05 25.54
CA GLY A 184 -9.13 -9.26 24.92
C GLY A 184 -9.46 -9.74 23.52
N ARG A 185 -10.26 -8.94 22.81
CA ARG A 185 -10.53 -9.14 21.39
C ARG A 185 -9.66 -8.17 20.61
N LEU A 186 -8.89 -8.68 19.68
CA LEU A 186 -8.17 -7.86 18.71
C LEU A 186 -9.17 -7.49 17.62
N VAL A 187 -9.27 -6.19 17.31
CA VAL A 187 -10.27 -5.67 16.37
C VAL A 187 -9.62 -4.69 15.42
N THR A 188 -10.00 -4.77 14.16
CA THR A 188 -9.62 -3.74 13.19
C THR A 188 -10.37 -2.45 13.54
N PRO A 189 -9.69 -1.30 13.65
CA PRO A 189 -10.37 -0.03 13.86
C PRO A 189 -11.43 0.23 12.78
N PRO A 190 -12.54 0.89 13.11
CA PRO A 190 -13.58 1.18 12.13
C PRO A 190 -13.06 2.06 10.99
N GLU A 191 -13.55 1.78 9.78
CA GLU A 191 -13.40 2.68 8.64
C GLU A 191 -14.57 3.67 8.66
N PHE A 192 -14.28 4.96 8.50
CA PHE A 192 -15.29 6.00 8.33
C PHE A 192 -15.47 6.28 6.83
N GLU A 193 -16.64 6.76 6.39
CA GLU A 193 -16.96 6.96 4.97
C GLU A 193 -15.87 7.76 4.20
N ASP A 194 -15.29 8.78 4.83
CA ASP A 194 -14.25 9.62 4.22
C ASP A 194 -12.81 9.28 4.69
N PHE A 195 -12.65 8.33 5.62
CA PHE A 195 -11.36 8.05 6.26
C PHE A 195 -11.16 6.59 6.66
N SER A 196 -10.25 5.88 5.97
CA SER A 196 -9.79 4.57 6.43
C SER A 196 -8.72 4.73 7.52
N TYR A 197 -9.14 4.59 8.78
CA TYR A 197 -8.22 4.56 9.93
C TYR A 197 -7.21 3.40 9.82
N ARG A 198 -7.61 2.31 9.17
CA ARG A 198 -6.73 1.18 8.82
C ARG A 198 -5.58 1.60 7.91
N GLU A 199 -5.86 2.28 6.79
CA GLU A 199 -4.81 2.78 5.89
C GLU A 199 -3.89 3.79 6.60
N TYR A 200 -4.44 4.62 7.50
CA TYR A 200 -3.64 5.55 8.30
C TYR A 200 -2.67 4.84 9.25
N LEU A 201 -3.15 3.82 9.98
CA LEU A 201 -2.31 3.05 10.89
C LEU A 201 -1.24 2.23 10.17
N ALA A 202 -1.57 1.62 9.03
CA ALA A 202 -0.62 0.86 8.22
C ALA A 202 0.64 1.66 7.83
N ARG A 203 0.53 2.99 7.72
CA ARG A 203 1.65 3.89 7.43
C ARG A 203 2.48 4.27 8.66
N LYS A 204 1.97 4.02 9.88
CA LYS A 204 2.59 4.45 11.14
C LYS A 204 3.36 3.34 11.86
N GLY A 205 3.21 2.09 11.42
CA GLY A 205 3.84 0.91 12.04
C GLY A 205 2.98 0.36 13.15
#